data_AF-A0A3M3YLM2-F1
#
_entry.id   AF-A0A3M3YLM2-F1
#
_cell.length_a   1.000
_cell.length_b   1.000
_cell.length_c   1.000
_cell.angle_alpha   90.00
_cell.angle_beta   90.00
_cell.angle_gamma   90.00
#
_symmetry.space_group_name_H-M   'P 1'
#
loop_
_entity.id
_entity.type
_entity.pdbx_description
1 polymer ?
#
loop_
_entity_poly.entity_id
_entity_poly.type
_entity_poly.pdbx_seq_one_letter_code
_entity_poly.pdbx_strand_id
1 'polypeptide(L)'
;MRPRIGAHGVSGVDTLLSGAFIGADAGSSEETKTSFTGLETPPPVTFGEKGKRFILHTDDLGSLDIGSPIYYRRIQVGQVVAYDLSKDGRG
;
A
#
# COMPACT_ATOMS: atom_id res chain seq x y z
N MET A 1 11.42 2.33 4.95
CA MET A 1 10.74 1.02 4.81
C MET A 1 10.92 0.20 6.08
N ARG A 2 9.89 -0.53 6.53
CA ARG A 2 9.96 -1.45 7.67
C ARG A 2 9.54 -2.85 7.20
N PRO A 3 10.16 -3.93 7.71
CA PRO A 3 9.77 -5.28 7.32
C PRO A 3 8.33 -5.55 7.74
N ARG A 4 7.55 -6.17 6.84
CA ARG A 4 6.20 -6.64 7.12
C ARG A 4 6.09 -8.12 6.78
N ILE A 5 5.43 -8.86 7.67
CA ILE A 5 5.20 -10.30 7.54
C ILE A 5 3.68 -10.48 7.43
N GLY A 6 3.22 -11.05 6.32
CA GLY A 6 1.83 -11.45 6.12
C GLY A 6 1.73 -12.90 5.67
N ALA A 7 0.54 -13.50 5.70
CA ALA A 7 0.30 -14.89 5.30
C ALA A 7 0.69 -15.20 3.84
N HIS A 8 0.78 -14.17 3.00
CA HIS A 8 1.11 -14.27 1.57
C HIS A 8 2.56 -13.91 1.22
N GLY A 9 3.39 -13.52 2.20
CA GLY A 9 4.79 -13.23 1.95
C GLY A 9 5.42 -12.26 2.94
N VAL A 10 6.72 -12.04 2.75
CA VAL A 10 7.54 -11.10 3.52
C VAL A 10 8.02 -9.98 2.62
N SER A 11 7.85 -8.74 3.07
CA SER A 11 8.36 -7.54 2.40
C SER A 11 9.39 -6.83 3.26
N GLY A 12 10.38 -6.19 2.62
CA GLY A 12 11.45 -5.48 3.32
C GLY A 12 12.45 -6.40 4.02
N VAL A 13 12.60 -7.66 3.61
CA VAL A 13 13.60 -8.60 4.19
C VAL A 13 15.02 -8.07 4.02
N ASP A 14 15.30 -7.35 2.93
CA ASP A 14 16.57 -6.68 2.69
C ASP A 14 16.91 -5.65 3.78
N THR A 15 15.93 -5.07 4.48
CA THR A 15 16.18 -4.11 5.57
C THR A 15 16.75 -4.76 6.84
N LEU A 16 16.63 -6.08 7.01
CA LEU A 16 17.22 -6.80 8.14
C LEU A 16 18.75 -6.89 8.05
N LEU A 17 19.28 -6.89 6.81
CA LEU A 17 20.71 -6.96 6.53
C LEU A 17 21.30 -5.57 6.19
N SER A 18 20.52 -4.70 5.53
CA SER A 18 20.99 -3.42 4.98
C SER A 18 20.72 -2.20 5.86
N GLY A 19 19.82 -2.32 6.85
CA GLY A 19 19.30 -1.20 7.63
C GLY A 19 18.12 -0.48 6.96
N ALA A 20 17.63 0.58 7.62
CA ALA A 20 16.49 1.35 7.15
C ALA A 20 16.86 2.28 5.98
N PHE A 21 16.02 2.31 4.95
CA PHE A 21 16.15 3.23 3.81
C PHE A 21 14.88 4.02 3.54
N ILE A 22 15.03 5.15 2.85
CA ILE A 22 13.94 6.00 2.35
C ILE A 22 13.57 5.52 0.95
N GLY A 23 12.31 5.14 0.76
CA GLY A 23 11.75 4.91 -0.57
C GLY A 23 11.22 6.22 -1.13
N ALA A 24 11.48 6.49 -2.40
CA ALA A 24 10.93 7.62 -3.12
C ALA A 24 10.33 7.13 -4.43
N ASP A 25 9.22 7.73 -4.81
CA ASP A 25 8.54 7.46 -6.07
C ASP A 25 8.21 8.78 -6.76
N ALA A 26 8.58 8.87 -8.03
CA ALA A 26 8.56 10.13 -8.76
C ALA A 26 7.17 10.39 -9.34
N GLY A 27 6.53 11.48 -8.89
CA GLY A 27 5.31 12.00 -9.49
C GLY A 27 5.54 12.83 -10.75
N SER A 28 4.46 13.40 -11.31
CA SER A 28 4.52 14.37 -12.41
C SER A 28 4.15 15.76 -11.90
N SER A 29 5.00 16.74 -12.16
CA SER A 29 4.80 18.16 -11.84
C SER A 29 5.61 19.01 -12.82
N GLU A 30 5.06 20.15 -13.23
CA GLU A 30 5.80 21.16 -14.01
C GLU A 30 6.68 22.04 -13.11
N GLU A 31 6.37 22.08 -11.81
CA GLU A 31 7.12 22.83 -10.81
C GLU A 31 8.18 21.97 -10.13
N THR A 32 9.38 22.55 -9.94
CA THR A 32 10.48 21.90 -9.21
C THR A 32 10.32 22.12 -7.71
N LYS A 33 10.47 21.05 -6.92
CA LYS A 33 10.44 21.11 -5.46
C LYS A 33 11.60 20.31 -4.87
N THR A 34 12.21 20.84 -3.81
CA THR A 34 13.34 20.21 -3.10
C THR A 34 13.00 19.79 -1.67
N SER A 35 11.80 20.11 -1.20
CA SER A 35 11.31 19.78 0.14
C SER A 35 10.08 18.88 0.06
N PHE A 36 10.12 17.73 0.73
CA PHE A 36 9.09 16.70 0.71
C PHE A 36 8.81 16.20 2.13
N THR A 37 7.55 15.85 2.38
CA THR A 37 7.13 15.22 3.64
C THR A 37 7.23 13.71 3.48
N GLY A 38 8.01 13.06 4.34
CA GLY A 38 8.06 11.60 4.40
C GLY A 38 6.73 11.03 4.87
N LEU A 39 6.31 9.92 4.26
CA LEU A 39 5.14 9.16 4.70
C LEU A 39 5.61 8.01 5.59
N GLU A 40 5.01 7.89 6.78
CA GLU A 40 5.27 6.75 7.70
C GLU A 40 4.82 5.42 7.09
N THR A 41 3.78 5.47 6.25
CA THR A 41 3.24 4.33 5.52
C THR A 41 3.48 4.55 4.03
N PRO A 42 4.06 3.56 3.30
CA PRO A 42 4.22 3.69 1.86
C PRO A 42 2.85 3.89 1.20
N PRO A 43 2.76 4.75 0.16
CA PRO A 43 1.52 4.94 -0.55
C PRO A 43 1.08 3.62 -1.20
N PRO A 44 -0.22 3.35 -1.25
CA PRO A 44 -0.77 2.08 -1.73
C PRO A 44 -0.37 1.69 -3.16
N VAL A 45 0.04 2.66 -4.00
CA VAL A 45 0.40 2.43 -5.40
C VAL A 45 1.53 3.35 -5.79
N THR A 46 2.42 2.84 -6.65
CA THR A 46 3.45 3.66 -7.28
C THR A 46 2.87 4.50 -8.43
N PHE A 47 3.43 5.68 -8.67
CA PHE A 47 3.01 6.62 -9.69
C PHE A 47 3.14 5.98 -11.09
N GLY A 48 2.04 6.00 -11.86
CA GLY A 48 2.02 5.49 -13.23
C GLY A 48 1.58 4.03 -13.42
N GLU A 49 1.25 3.31 -12.34
CA GLU A 49 0.74 1.94 -12.45
C GLU A 49 -0.65 1.92 -13.13
N LYS A 50 -0.78 1.19 -14.25
CA LYS A 50 -2.04 1.09 -15.00
C LYS A 50 -3.05 0.27 -14.19
N GLY A 51 -4.21 0.84 -13.91
CA GLY A 51 -5.28 0.15 -13.19
C GLY A 51 -6.45 1.04 -12.80
N LYS A 52 -7.41 0.48 -12.06
CA LYS A 52 -8.50 1.23 -11.42
C LYS A 52 -8.48 0.98 -9.91
N ARG A 53 -8.78 2.02 -9.15
CA ARG A 53 -8.93 1.96 -7.70
C ARG A 53 -10.39 2.02 -7.32
N PHE A 54 -10.76 1.19 -6.37
CA PHE A 54 -12.08 1.17 -5.76
C PHE A 54 -11.93 1.35 -4.25
N ILE A 55 -12.88 2.02 -3.64
CA ILE A 55 -13.00 2.13 -2.19
C ILE A 55 -14.20 1.27 -1.80
N LEU A 56 -13.98 0.37 -0.84
CA LEU A 56 -15.01 -0.50 -0.30
C LEU A 56 -15.18 -0.17 1.18
N HIS A 57 -16.42 -0.21 1.65
CA HIS A 57 -16.76 -0.04 3.06
C HIS A 57 -17.26 -1.37 3.60
N THR A 58 -16.86 -1.67 4.82
CA THR A 58 -17.20 -2.90 5.55
C THR A 58 -17.33 -2.56 7.03
N ASP A 59 -18.13 -3.33 7.76
CA ASP A 59 -18.31 -3.13 9.21
C ASP A 59 -17.06 -3.58 10.00
N ASP A 60 -16.29 -4.51 9.44
CA ASP A 60 -15.01 -4.97 9.97
C ASP A 60 -14.02 -5.37 8.85
N LEU A 61 -12.71 -5.29 9.15
CA LEU A 61 -11.64 -5.64 8.21
C LEU A 61 -11.48 -7.16 8.02
N GLY A 62 -11.95 -7.96 8.98
CA GLY A 62 -11.77 -9.40 9.01
C GLY A 62 -10.30 -9.82 8.92
N SER A 63 -9.99 -10.73 7.99
CA SER A 63 -8.64 -11.22 7.71
C SER A 63 -7.97 -10.51 6.53
N LEU A 64 -8.50 -9.37 6.09
CA LEU A 64 -7.90 -8.60 5.01
C LEU A 64 -6.65 -7.87 5.52
N ASP A 65 -5.60 -7.90 4.71
CA ASP A 65 -4.38 -7.15 4.94
C ASP A 65 -3.92 -6.55 3.60
N ILE A 66 -2.97 -5.62 3.66
CA ILE A 66 -2.30 -5.10 2.47
C ILE A 66 -1.64 -6.27 1.72
N GLY A 67 -1.99 -6.43 0.44
CA GLY A 67 -1.59 -7.55 -0.41
C GLY A 67 -2.60 -8.68 -0.51
N SER A 68 -3.71 -8.66 0.25
CA SER A 68 -4.78 -9.67 0.09
C SER A 68 -5.30 -9.69 -1.35
N PRO A 69 -5.37 -10.86 -2.01
CA PRO A 69 -5.70 -10.96 -3.44
C PRO A 69 -7.20 -10.71 -3.71
N ILE A 70 -7.49 -9.98 -4.78
CA ILE A 70 -8.85 -9.80 -5.32
C ILE A 70 -9.02 -10.77 -6.49
N TYR A 71 -10.07 -11.59 -6.45
CA TYR A 71 -10.36 -12.58 -7.48
C TYR A 71 -11.60 -12.24 -8.29
N TYR A 72 -11.53 -12.51 -9.59
CA TYR A 72 -12.70 -12.60 -10.47
C TYR A 72 -12.65 -13.93 -11.21
N ARG A 73 -13.70 -14.74 -11.08
CA ARG A 73 -13.78 -16.09 -11.69
C ARG A 73 -12.53 -16.94 -11.39
N ARG A 74 -12.06 -16.92 -10.14
CA ARG A 74 -10.87 -17.65 -9.64
C ARG A 74 -9.52 -17.19 -10.22
N ILE A 75 -9.49 -16.09 -10.97
CA ILE A 75 -8.27 -15.46 -11.46
C ILE A 75 -7.97 -14.25 -10.59
N GLN A 76 -6.73 -14.10 -10.13
CA GLN A 76 -6.31 -12.92 -9.39
C GLN A 76 -6.27 -11.72 -10.33
N VAL A 77 -7.01 -10.67 -10.00
CA VAL A 77 -7.16 -9.45 -10.82
C VAL A 77 -6.69 -8.19 -10.11
N GLY A 78 -6.28 -8.30 -8.85
CA GLY A 78 -5.78 -7.18 -8.06
C GLY A 78 -5.43 -7.59 -6.64
N GLN A 79 -5.24 -6.59 -5.79
CA GLN A 79 -4.94 -6.77 -4.38
C GLN A 79 -5.46 -5.59 -3.55
N VAL A 80 -5.67 -5.80 -2.26
CA VAL A 80 -5.88 -4.74 -1.28
C VAL A 80 -4.59 -3.94 -1.14
N VAL A 81 -4.66 -2.62 -1.31
CA VAL A 81 -3.49 -1.74 -1.29
C VAL A 81 -3.39 -0.90 -0.02
N ALA A 82 -4.53 -0.60 0.61
CA ALA A 82 -4.62 0.12 1.87
C ALA A 82 -5.99 -0.14 2.52
N TYR A 83 -6.06 0.07 3.83
CA TYR A 83 -7.28 0.19 4.60
C TYR A 83 -7.09 1.31 5.63
N ASP A 84 -8.18 1.95 6.04
CA ASP A 84 -8.21 2.98 7.06
C ASP A 84 -9.55 2.90 7.78
N LEU A 85 -9.60 3.37 9.02
CA LEU A 85 -10.85 3.46 9.77
C LEU A 85 -11.72 4.55 9.15
N SER A 86 -13.02 4.30 9.06
CA SER A 86 -13.96 5.34 8.62
C SER A 86 -13.91 6.54 9.57
N LYS A 87 -14.14 7.75 9.02
CA LYS A 87 -14.07 9.01 9.78
C LYS A 87 -15.06 9.10 10.95
N ASP A 88 -16.13 8.31 10.90
CA ASP A 88 -17.14 8.21 11.95
C ASP A 88 -16.86 7.11 12.98
N GLY A 89 -15.70 6.45 12.89
CA GLY A 89 -15.26 5.41 13.83
C GLY A 89 -16.04 4.11 13.74
N ARG A 90 -16.89 3.96 12.72
CA ARG A 90 -17.62 2.71 12.42
C ARG A 90 -16.98 2.07 11.20
N GLY A 91 -16.38 0.90 11.38
CA GLY A 91 -15.62 0.20 10.35
C GLY A 91 -14.16 0.62 10.32
#